data_AF-A0A0C3ELI2-F1
#
_entry.id   AF-A0A0C3ELI2-F1
#
_cell.length_a   1.000
_cell.length_b   1.000
_cell.length_c   1.000
_cell.angle_alpha   90.00
_cell.angle_beta   90.00
_cell.angle_gamma   90.00
#
_symmetry.space_group_name_H-M   'P 1'
#
loop_
_entity.id
_entity.type
_entity.pdbx_description
1 polymer ?
#
loop_
_entity_poly.entity_id
_entity_poly.type
_entity_poly.pdbx_seq_one_letter_code
_entity_poly.pdbx_strand_id
1 'polypeptide(L)'
;MALLYERRSQRSRLGSRHPAVFILQLFWVITIIWCQFGAFFYSLAHCRWPDKVLQLRPPTATKPTRVLLIADAQVPNPATQRSWWGEDHVTMYLRKSWSVTSRLRPDVVIFLGDTLASGRYVMSKEEYDAYYRRFASIFRRGDEMSFYFIPGNTDVGLGTSSSFSEDAPRFFTEYFGPLNQAITIAGHEFILIDGTKLVEEDYHRHTHGKTFEEWTPLSGGPIAFLTSAMDAQHDRPIVLLSHIPLSRPARQSCGILREKGSIRAGAGHGYQNMLGKQTTEFILRNLQPSVVFSGDNRDYCEVVHEVASPRDTDPKREVREVTVKSFSPSRHIRWPGFQLISLISPDPGGQSGPTIADTSCYLPDTRTMYKSIYLPSLVLTAVVLLYINVKTRRHHRRISSLSSVQETRSPGPESAVWSAWSPRPKVLTSPTNLLPPNPRMPSSRVPSYRVTPLSCTPQSSPLLSPITLFPAEDEMDDPLSPTHYLARRDHSSHGETWTTGHEDEGDFSGNGTAFLPPPRSQRTRSRWWSWTRSFELNGRRRRITINLLRWDTCRECFASRSLLPLLQGQGLMSRFASDVVRVAVPAMIARIVLQWIIF
;
A
#
# COMPACT_ATOMS: atom_id res chain seq x y z
N MET A 1 38.89 30.74 -37.29
CA MET A 1 38.90 30.52 -35.82
C MET A 1 37.54 30.80 -35.16
N ALA A 2 36.92 31.98 -35.33
CA ALA A 2 35.70 32.38 -34.60
C ALA A 2 34.52 31.38 -34.66
N LEU A 3 34.14 30.89 -35.85
CA LEU A 3 33.01 29.97 -36.03
C LEU A 3 33.12 28.62 -35.27
N LEU A 4 34.34 28.16 -34.98
CA LEU A 4 34.56 26.95 -34.16
C LEU A 4 34.41 27.23 -32.66
N TYR A 5 34.66 28.47 -32.23
CA TYR A 5 34.44 28.92 -30.86
C TYR A 5 32.94 29.08 -30.57
N GLU A 6 32.20 29.62 -31.53
CA GLU A 6 30.76 29.84 -31.43
C GLU A 6 29.95 28.53 -31.39
N ARG A 7 30.32 27.53 -32.20
CA ARG A 7 29.75 26.16 -32.10
C ARG A 7 30.06 25.47 -30.76
N ARG A 8 31.17 25.80 -30.09
CA ARG A 8 31.47 25.32 -28.72
C ARG A 8 30.65 26.07 -27.66
N SER A 9 30.42 27.37 -27.84
CA SER A 9 29.55 28.20 -26.98
C SER A 9 28.10 27.68 -26.95
N GLN A 10 27.49 27.38 -28.10
CA GLN A 10 26.11 26.89 -28.16
C GLN A 10 25.95 25.47 -27.55
N ARG A 11 26.89 24.54 -27.81
CA ARG A 11 26.87 23.18 -27.23
C ARG A 11 27.00 23.15 -25.71
N SER A 12 27.45 24.23 -25.06
CA SER A 12 27.55 24.30 -23.59
C SER A 12 26.20 24.56 -22.90
N ARG A 13 25.23 25.20 -23.58
CA ARG A 13 23.98 25.68 -22.95
C ARG A 13 23.01 24.55 -22.58
N LEU A 14 22.89 23.50 -23.42
CA LEU A 14 22.13 22.29 -23.08
C LEU A 14 22.73 21.49 -21.90
N GLY A 15 23.99 21.78 -21.53
CA GLY A 15 24.66 21.19 -20.36
C GLY A 15 24.69 22.11 -19.13
N SER A 16 23.96 23.23 -19.15
CA SER A 16 23.91 24.18 -18.04
C SER A 16 23.07 23.67 -16.86
N ARG A 17 23.48 24.01 -15.64
CA ARG A 17 22.82 23.58 -14.39
C ARG A 17 21.36 24.05 -14.30
N HIS A 18 21.06 25.27 -14.74
CA HIS A 18 19.73 25.87 -14.62
C HIS A 18 18.64 25.17 -15.45
N PRO A 19 18.76 25.00 -16.79
CA PRO A 19 17.73 24.32 -17.57
C PRO A 19 17.53 22.87 -17.14
N ALA A 20 18.58 22.16 -16.73
CA ALA A 20 18.45 20.78 -16.26
C ALA A 20 17.69 20.68 -14.92
N VAL A 21 17.94 21.57 -13.96
CA VAL A 21 17.15 21.65 -12.71
C VAL A 21 15.68 22.02 -13.01
N PHE A 22 15.43 22.93 -13.96
CA PHE A 22 14.07 23.30 -14.36
C PHE A 22 13.30 22.16 -15.04
N ILE A 23 13.95 21.39 -15.92
CA ILE A 23 13.36 20.19 -16.53
C ILE A 23 13.01 19.16 -15.43
N LEU A 24 13.89 18.95 -14.44
CA LEU A 24 13.60 18.07 -13.31
C LEU A 24 12.44 18.58 -12.45
N GLN A 25 12.32 19.89 -12.21
CA GLN A 25 11.17 20.49 -11.52
C GLN A 25 9.86 20.18 -12.26
N LEU A 26 9.79 20.47 -13.56
CA LEU A 26 8.60 20.20 -14.37
C LEU A 26 8.26 18.70 -14.40
N PHE A 27 9.26 17.84 -14.58
CA PHE A 27 9.09 16.39 -14.57
C PHE A 27 8.46 15.88 -13.25
N TRP A 28 8.94 16.36 -12.10
CA TRP A 28 8.38 15.97 -10.79
C TRP A 28 6.97 16.53 -10.56
N VAL A 29 6.69 17.78 -10.99
CA VAL A 29 5.34 18.34 -10.93
C VAL A 29 4.36 17.52 -11.77
N ILE A 30 4.71 17.19 -13.03
CA ILE A 30 3.88 16.38 -13.92
C ILE A 30 3.70 14.96 -13.35
N THR A 31 4.76 14.36 -12.81
CA THR A 31 4.71 13.01 -12.22
C THR A 31 3.81 12.98 -10.99
N ILE A 32 3.85 14.01 -10.13
CA ILE A 32 2.93 14.15 -8.99
C ILE A 32 1.49 14.33 -9.48
N ILE A 33 1.20 15.21 -10.45
CA ILE A 33 -0.15 15.38 -11.00
C ILE A 33 -0.70 14.06 -11.55
N TRP A 34 0.10 13.34 -12.34
CA TRP A 34 -0.28 12.05 -12.91
C TRP A 34 -0.50 10.99 -11.83
N CYS A 35 0.45 10.79 -10.93
CA CYS A 35 0.36 9.74 -9.92
C CYS A 35 -0.64 10.04 -8.80
N GLN A 36 -0.96 11.31 -8.53
CA GLN A 36 -1.98 11.66 -7.56
C GLN A 36 -3.40 11.65 -8.16
N PHE A 37 -3.59 12.00 -9.43
CA PHE A 37 -4.93 12.11 -10.02
C PHE A 37 -5.08 11.39 -11.36
N GLY A 38 -4.18 11.65 -12.32
CA GLY A 38 -4.25 11.06 -13.67
C GLY A 38 -4.39 9.53 -13.67
N ALA A 39 -3.68 8.84 -12.78
CA ALA A 39 -3.75 7.39 -12.61
C ALA A 39 -5.16 6.89 -12.21
N PHE A 40 -5.89 7.61 -11.35
CA PHE A 40 -7.24 7.24 -10.88
C PHE A 40 -8.28 7.44 -11.99
N PHE A 41 -8.18 8.52 -12.76
CA PHE A 41 -9.04 8.72 -13.93
C PHE A 41 -8.70 7.71 -15.05
N TYR A 42 -7.42 7.39 -15.24
CA TYR A 42 -6.96 6.43 -16.23
C TYR A 42 -7.41 4.99 -15.92
N SER A 43 -7.34 4.55 -14.65
CA SER A 43 -7.77 3.19 -14.28
C SER A 43 -9.26 2.97 -14.53
N LEU A 44 -10.10 4.00 -14.39
CA LEU A 44 -11.54 3.94 -14.66
C LEU A 44 -11.94 4.34 -16.09
N ALA A 45 -11.01 4.73 -16.98
CA ALA A 45 -11.35 5.16 -18.35
C ALA A 45 -12.11 4.09 -19.17
N HIS A 46 -11.81 2.81 -18.89
CA HIS A 46 -12.44 1.63 -19.49
C HIS A 46 -13.51 0.98 -18.59
N CYS A 47 -13.67 1.44 -17.36
CA CYS A 47 -14.74 0.97 -16.47
C CYS A 47 -16.08 1.53 -16.97
N ARG A 48 -17.03 0.63 -17.29
CA ARG A 48 -18.34 0.97 -17.84
C ARG A 48 -19.40 0.07 -17.21
N TRP A 49 -20.60 0.62 -17.00
CA TRP A 49 -21.76 -0.15 -16.60
C TRP A 49 -22.08 -1.24 -17.64
N PRO A 50 -22.41 -2.47 -17.21
CA PRO A 50 -22.70 -3.61 -18.09
C PRO A 50 -24.09 -3.52 -18.78
N ASP A 51 -24.70 -2.33 -18.85
CA ASP A 51 -26.02 -2.04 -19.44
C ASP A 51 -26.28 -2.76 -20.78
N LYS A 52 -25.25 -2.88 -21.64
CA LYS A 52 -25.34 -3.52 -22.95
C LYS A 52 -25.73 -5.00 -22.91
N VAL A 53 -25.40 -5.70 -21.83
CA VAL A 53 -25.77 -7.12 -21.64
C VAL A 53 -27.30 -7.27 -21.50
N LEU A 54 -27.97 -6.22 -21.02
CA LEU A 54 -29.41 -6.18 -20.75
C LEU A 54 -30.21 -5.58 -21.93
N GLN A 55 -29.55 -4.94 -22.91
CA GLN A 55 -30.17 -4.26 -24.06
C GLN A 55 -30.68 -5.21 -25.16
N LEU A 56 -30.89 -6.50 -24.85
CA LEU A 56 -31.41 -7.49 -25.78
C LEU A 56 -32.96 -7.48 -25.89
N ARG A 57 -33.67 -6.64 -25.12
CA ARG A 57 -35.13 -6.45 -25.22
C ARG A 57 -35.52 -5.29 -26.17
N PRO A 58 -36.62 -5.41 -26.95
CA PRO A 58 -37.21 -4.32 -27.73
C PRO A 58 -37.68 -3.11 -26.89
N PRO A 59 -38.09 -1.98 -27.51
CA PRO A 59 -37.97 -0.65 -26.90
C PRO A 59 -39.09 -0.25 -25.93
N THR A 60 -39.17 -0.90 -24.77
CA THR A 60 -39.51 -0.20 -23.52
C THR A 60 -38.20 0.29 -22.89
N ALA A 61 -37.62 1.33 -23.49
CA ALA A 61 -36.25 1.81 -23.24
C ALA A 61 -36.06 2.48 -21.86
N THR A 62 -36.30 1.73 -20.80
CA THR A 62 -35.99 2.12 -19.42
C THR A 62 -34.48 2.07 -19.21
N LYS A 63 -33.89 3.19 -18.76
CA LYS A 63 -32.48 3.25 -18.35
C LYS A 63 -32.26 2.20 -17.25
N PRO A 64 -31.28 1.28 -17.37
CA PRO A 64 -30.99 0.32 -16.31
C PRO A 64 -30.67 1.03 -14.99
N THR A 65 -31.18 0.48 -13.88
CA THR A 65 -30.82 0.94 -12.54
C THR A 65 -29.43 0.42 -12.19
N ARG A 66 -28.59 1.30 -11.65
CA ARG A 66 -27.16 1.08 -11.48
C ARG A 66 -26.79 1.01 -10.01
N VAL A 67 -26.37 -0.17 -9.57
CA VAL A 67 -25.95 -0.46 -8.19
C VAL A 67 -24.44 -0.64 -8.13
N LEU A 68 -23.77 0.12 -7.28
CA LEU A 68 -22.33 0.00 -7.00
C LEU A 68 -22.11 -0.77 -5.70
N LEU A 69 -21.32 -1.85 -5.74
CA LEU A 69 -20.91 -2.57 -4.53
C LEU A 69 -19.48 -2.19 -4.12
N ILE A 70 -19.31 -1.82 -2.86
CA ILE A 70 -18.03 -1.47 -2.23
C ILE A 70 -17.77 -2.46 -1.08
N ALA A 71 -16.75 -3.31 -1.19
CA ALA A 71 -16.31 -4.17 -0.09
C ALA A 71 -15.08 -3.56 0.60
N ASP A 72 -14.90 -3.80 1.90
CA ASP A 72 -13.68 -3.47 2.64
C ASP A 72 -13.21 -2.02 2.42
N ALA A 73 -14.09 -1.06 2.68
CA ALA A 73 -13.75 0.36 2.61
C ALA A 73 -12.69 0.74 3.66
N GLN A 74 -12.67 0.03 4.80
CA GLN A 74 -11.62 0.04 5.83
C GLN A 74 -11.17 1.48 6.17
N VAL A 75 -12.14 2.37 6.44
CA VAL A 75 -11.86 3.77 6.82
C VAL A 75 -11.02 3.76 8.10
N PRO A 76 -9.86 4.46 8.16
CA PRO A 76 -9.04 4.52 9.37
C PRO A 76 -9.69 5.34 10.49
N ASN A 77 -9.50 4.91 11.74
CA ASN A 77 -10.00 5.63 12.92
C ASN A 77 -9.32 7.00 13.05
N PRO A 78 -10.08 8.12 13.13
CA PRO A 78 -9.50 9.43 13.41
C PRO A 78 -8.72 9.48 14.74
N ALA A 79 -9.13 8.73 15.77
CA ALA A 79 -8.49 8.72 17.09
C ALA A 79 -7.06 8.12 17.07
N THR A 80 -6.76 7.20 16.14
CA THR A 80 -5.43 6.61 16.00
C THR A 80 -4.51 7.38 15.05
N GLN A 81 -4.99 8.46 14.41
CA GLN A 81 -4.20 9.23 13.44
C GLN A 81 -3.17 10.15 14.13
N ARG A 82 -1.93 9.65 14.28
CA ARG A 82 -0.79 10.38 14.88
C ARG A 82 -0.03 11.35 13.94
N SER A 83 -0.55 11.65 12.76
CA SER A 83 0.19 12.37 11.70
C SER A 83 0.19 13.90 11.89
N TRP A 84 1.32 14.47 12.30
CA TRP A 84 1.58 15.93 12.32
C TRP A 84 1.39 16.55 10.93
N TRP A 85 1.77 15.84 9.86
CA TRP A 85 1.85 16.38 8.49
C TRP A 85 0.56 16.21 7.67
N GLY A 86 -0.58 15.98 8.33
CA GLY A 86 -1.91 15.93 7.72
C GLY A 86 -2.48 14.52 7.60
N GLU A 87 -3.38 14.35 6.64
CA GLU A 87 -4.21 13.16 6.45
C GLU A 87 -3.42 11.89 6.11
N ASP A 88 -3.93 10.74 6.55
CA ASP A 88 -3.27 9.45 6.33
C ASP A 88 -3.36 8.99 4.86
N HIS A 89 -2.44 8.09 4.48
CA HIS A 89 -2.31 7.61 3.10
C HIS A 89 -3.50 6.79 2.59
N VAL A 90 -4.24 6.11 3.48
CA VAL A 90 -5.43 5.33 3.12
C VAL A 90 -6.61 6.26 2.91
N THR A 91 -6.88 7.21 3.82
CA THR A 91 -7.95 8.21 3.63
C THR A 91 -7.74 9.03 2.36
N MET A 92 -6.51 9.49 2.08
CA MET A 92 -6.19 10.16 0.81
C MET A 92 -6.46 9.25 -0.41
N TYR A 93 -6.20 7.94 -0.31
CA TYR A 93 -6.52 6.99 -1.38
C TYR A 93 -8.03 6.85 -1.56
N LEU A 94 -8.77 6.58 -0.48
CA LEU A 94 -10.22 6.40 -0.48
C LEU A 94 -10.94 7.63 -1.05
N ARG A 95 -10.54 8.85 -0.66
CA ARG A 95 -11.10 10.10 -1.22
C ARG A 95 -10.89 10.23 -2.73
N LYS A 96 -9.71 9.88 -3.23
CA LYS A 96 -9.41 9.88 -4.67
C LYS A 96 -10.19 8.82 -5.42
N SER A 97 -10.23 7.59 -4.90
CA SER A 97 -11.02 6.49 -5.44
C SER A 97 -12.50 6.87 -5.50
N TRP A 98 -13.08 7.37 -4.41
CA TRP A 98 -14.48 7.83 -4.39
C TRP A 98 -14.74 8.98 -5.37
N SER A 99 -13.84 9.96 -5.47
CA SER A 99 -13.96 11.09 -6.41
C SER A 99 -13.97 10.67 -7.89
N VAL A 100 -13.37 9.53 -8.25
CA VAL A 100 -13.48 8.96 -9.61
C VAL A 100 -14.62 7.96 -9.76
N THR A 101 -14.89 7.13 -8.75
CA THR A 101 -15.97 6.11 -8.79
C THR A 101 -17.36 6.75 -8.75
N SER A 102 -17.60 7.76 -7.91
CA SER A 102 -18.88 8.48 -7.85
C SER A 102 -19.28 9.15 -9.18
N ARG A 103 -18.30 9.52 -10.02
CA ARG A 103 -18.53 10.06 -11.37
C ARG A 103 -19.12 9.05 -12.35
N LEU A 104 -19.10 7.76 -12.03
CA LEU A 104 -19.85 6.74 -12.78
C LEU A 104 -21.37 6.91 -12.64
N ARG A 105 -21.84 7.73 -11.68
CA ARG A 105 -23.25 7.99 -11.35
C ARG A 105 -24.02 6.69 -11.10
N PRO A 106 -23.69 5.95 -10.02
CA PRO A 106 -24.57 4.91 -9.50
C PRO A 106 -25.86 5.55 -8.97
N ASP A 107 -26.97 4.86 -9.10
CA ASP A 107 -28.25 5.27 -8.51
C ASP A 107 -28.32 4.77 -7.04
N VAL A 108 -27.71 3.60 -6.75
CA VAL A 108 -27.59 3.01 -5.40
C VAL A 108 -26.16 2.56 -5.13
N VAL A 109 -25.70 2.67 -3.88
CA VAL A 109 -24.41 2.13 -3.41
C VAL A 109 -24.65 1.22 -2.22
N ILE A 110 -24.03 0.05 -2.21
CA ILE A 110 -24.12 -0.91 -1.10
C ILE A 110 -22.71 -1.26 -0.61
N PHE A 111 -22.49 -1.09 0.69
CA PHE A 111 -21.23 -1.42 1.36
C PHE A 111 -21.31 -2.85 1.92
N LEU A 112 -20.42 -3.74 1.47
CA LEU A 112 -20.37 -5.16 1.84
C LEU A 112 -19.50 -5.41 3.07
N GLY A 113 -19.74 -4.67 4.15
CA GLY A 113 -19.00 -4.76 5.41
C GLY A 113 -17.55 -4.29 5.34
N ASP A 114 -16.94 -4.29 6.52
CA ASP A 114 -15.64 -3.72 6.83
C ASP A 114 -15.54 -2.27 6.33
N THR A 115 -16.55 -1.48 6.71
CA THR A 115 -16.66 -0.06 6.37
C THR A 115 -15.65 0.76 7.17
N LEU A 116 -15.51 0.45 8.45
CA LEU A 116 -14.56 1.02 9.41
C LEU A 116 -13.46 0.02 9.72
N ALA A 117 -12.19 0.41 9.65
CA ALA A 117 -11.07 -0.50 9.90
C ALA A 117 -10.97 -1.02 11.36
N SER A 118 -11.72 -0.39 12.28
CA SER A 118 -11.63 -0.67 13.71
C SER A 118 -12.92 -0.31 14.49
N GLY A 119 -14.08 -0.32 13.83
CA GLY A 119 -15.36 0.06 14.45
C GLY A 119 -15.68 -0.78 15.70
N ARG A 120 -15.34 -2.07 15.67
CA ARG A 120 -15.50 -3.03 16.77
C ARG A 120 -14.78 -2.68 18.07
N TYR A 121 -13.82 -1.75 18.06
CA TYR A 121 -13.04 -1.35 19.24
C TYR A 121 -13.52 -0.04 19.86
N VAL A 122 -14.54 0.61 19.29
CA VAL A 122 -14.99 1.95 19.71
C VAL A 122 -15.94 1.84 20.90
N MET A 123 -15.52 2.39 22.04
CA MET A 123 -16.22 2.24 23.33
C MET A 123 -17.14 3.42 23.67
N SER A 124 -17.09 4.52 22.92
CA SER A 124 -17.89 5.74 23.19
C SER A 124 -18.65 6.20 21.95
N LYS A 125 -19.81 6.80 22.16
CA LYS A 125 -20.64 7.33 21.07
C LYS A 125 -19.94 8.50 20.37
N GLU A 126 -19.22 9.31 21.14
CA GLU A 126 -18.52 10.51 20.70
C GLU A 126 -17.35 10.16 19.75
N GLU A 127 -16.62 9.08 20.05
CA GLU A 127 -15.60 8.54 19.12
C GLU A 127 -16.25 7.97 17.86
N TYR A 128 -17.35 7.20 17.99
CA TYR A 128 -18.04 6.61 16.85
C TYR A 128 -18.63 7.68 15.91
N ASP A 129 -19.20 8.74 16.48
CA ASP A 129 -19.69 9.94 15.79
C ASP A 129 -18.56 10.65 15.02
N ALA A 130 -17.39 10.83 15.62
CA ALA A 130 -16.21 11.34 14.92
C ALA A 130 -15.75 10.42 13.77
N TYR A 131 -15.84 9.10 13.96
CA TYR A 131 -15.52 8.08 12.95
C TYR A 131 -16.53 8.08 11.80
N TYR A 132 -17.83 8.24 12.08
CA TYR A 132 -18.86 8.39 11.07
C TYR A 132 -18.69 9.70 10.28
N ARG A 133 -18.38 10.82 10.95
CA ARG A 133 -18.00 12.06 10.24
C ARG A 133 -16.79 11.86 9.34
N ARG A 134 -15.79 11.08 9.76
CA ARG A 134 -14.64 10.69 8.91
C ARG A 134 -15.12 9.94 7.67
N PHE A 135 -15.94 8.90 7.82
CA PHE A 135 -16.56 8.17 6.71
C PHE A 135 -17.33 9.10 5.76
N ALA A 136 -18.25 9.92 6.27
CA ALA A 136 -19.07 10.84 5.47
C ALA A 136 -18.23 11.91 4.75
N SER A 137 -17.10 12.33 5.32
CA SER A 137 -16.16 13.26 4.67
C SER A 137 -15.41 12.63 3.48
N ILE A 138 -15.32 11.30 3.44
CA ILE A 138 -14.66 10.53 2.38
C ILE A 138 -15.69 10.18 1.31
N PHE A 139 -16.75 9.48 1.72
CA PHE A 139 -17.83 8.98 0.88
C PHE A 139 -18.96 10.01 0.80
N ARG A 140 -18.64 11.20 0.28
CA ARG A 140 -19.62 12.27 0.05
C ARG A 140 -20.76 11.76 -0.84
N ARG A 141 -21.97 11.67 -0.28
CA ARG A 141 -23.21 11.28 -0.95
C ARG A 141 -23.70 12.42 -1.86
N GLY A 142 -24.24 12.10 -3.03
CA GLY A 142 -25.00 13.05 -3.86
C GLY A 142 -26.50 12.93 -3.55
N ASP A 143 -27.27 13.99 -3.77
CA ASP A 143 -28.66 14.10 -3.27
C ASP A 143 -29.60 12.97 -3.76
N GLU A 144 -29.36 12.42 -4.95
CA GLU A 144 -30.14 11.31 -5.55
C GLU A 144 -29.62 9.90 -5.20
N MET A 145 -28.53 9.78 -4.42
CA MET A 145 -27.78 8.52 -4.26
C MET A 145 -28.04 7.84 -2.91
N SER A 146 -28.74 6.70 -2.92
CA SER A 146 -29.00 5.91 -1.70
C SER A 146 -27.81 5.04 -1.31
N PHE A 147 -27.50 4.98 -0.01
CA PHE A 147 -26.49 4.09 0.58
C PHE A 147 -27.15 3.02 1.45
N TYR A 148 -26.73 1.77 1.30
CA TYR A 148 -27.07 0.65 2.18
C TYR A 148 -25.80 -0.06 2.67
N PHE A 149 -25.90 -0.78 3.78
CA PHE A 149 -24.76 -1.37 4.48
C PHE A 149 -25.12 -2.75 5.03
N ILE A 150 -24.16 -3.66 5.02
CA ILE A 150 -24.09 -4.80 5.93
C ILE A 150 -22.85 -4.65 6.81
N PRO A 151 -22.85 -5.13 8.05
CA PRO A 151 -21.68 -5.08 8.93
C PRO A 151 -20.61 -6.10 8.50
N GLY A 152 -19.35 -5.74 8.68
CA GLY A 152 -18.22 -6.68 8.65
C GLY A 152 -17.61 -6.96 10.02
N ASN A 153 -16.61 -7.84 10.08
CA ASN A 153 -15.99 -8.21 11.34
C ASN A 153 -15.17 -7.05 11.94
N THR A 154 -14.61 -6.12 11.15
CA THR A 154 -13.98 -4.90 11.69
C THR A 154 -15.00 -3.86 12.15
N ASP A 155 -16.24 -3.91 11.66
CA ASP A 155 -17.30 -2.98 12.04
C ASP A 155 -17.92 -3.32 13.40
N VAL A 156 -18.33 -4.57 13.61
CA VAL A 156 -19.14 -4.99 14.79
C VAL A 156 -18.51 -6.12 15.63
N GLY A 157 -17.42 -6.72 15.18
CA GLY A 157 -16.80 -7.88 15.84
C GLY A 157 -17.26 -9.23 15.29
N LEU A 158 -16.57 -10.28 15.75
CA LEU A 158 -16.93 -11.69 15.52
C LEU A 158 -16.40 -12.52 16.70
N GLY A 159 -17.32 -13.09 17.47
CA GLY A 159 -17.01 -13.77 18.73
C GLY A 159 -16.75 -12.81 19.88
N THR A 160 -16.54 -13.35 21.08
CA THR A 160 -16.37 -12.58 22.32
C THR A 160 -14.92 -12.21 22.58
N SER A 161 -14.68 -10.94 22.92
CA SER A 161 -13.37 -10.44 23.36
C SER A 161 -13.55 -9.24 24.29
N SER A 162 -12.77 -9.16 25.36
CA SER A 162 -12.76 -7.97 26.24
C SER A 162 -12.25 -6.70 25.56
N SER A 163 -11.66 -6.83 24.36
CA SER A 163 -11.28 -5.71 23.51
C SER A 163 -12.37 -5.23 22.57
N PHE A 164 -13.42 -6.04 22.33
CA PHE A 164 -14.52 -5.67 21.44
C PHE A 164 -15.61 -4.92 22.23
N SER A 165 -16.15 -3.88 21.61
CA SER A 165 -17.22 -3.07 22.16
C SER A 165 -18.56 -3.79 21.99
N GLU A 166 -19.22 -4.10 23.11
CA GLU A 166 -20.57 -4.66 23.13
C GLU A 166 -21.60 -3.73 22.45
N ASP A 167 -21.29 -2.42 22.42
CA ASP A 167 -22.10 -1.39 21.77
C ASP A 167 -21.84 -1.25 20.26
N ALA A 168 -20.80 -1.88 19.70
CA ALA A 168 -20.47 -1.71 18.27
C ALA A 168 -21.63 -2.06 17.30
N PRO A 169 -22.42 -3.14 17.50
CA PRO A 169 -23.61 -3.41 16.67
C PRO A 169 -24.70 -2.33 16.82
N ARG A 170 -24.85 -1.76 18.02
CA ARG A 170 -25.82 -0.69 18.30
C ARG A 170 -25.41 0.62 17.61
N PHE A 171 -24.13 1.00 17.72
CA PHE A 171 -23.60 2.15 17.00
C PHE A 171 -23.68 1.96 15.47
N PHE A 172 -23.33 0.78 14.95
CA PHE A 172 -23.48 0.50 13.53
C PHE A 172 -24.93 0.67 13.08
N THR A 173 -25.88 0.15 13.85
CA THR A 173 -27.31 0.29 13.56
C THR A 173 -27.77 1.76 13.56
N GLU A 174 -27.27 2.58 14.49
CA GLU A 174 -27.62 4.00 14.60
C GLU A 174 -27.09 4.85 13.42
N TYR A 175 -25.88 4.58 12.93
CA TYR A 175 -25.19 5.41 11.93
C TYR A 175 -25.22 4.87 10.49
N PHE A 176 -25.25 3.55 10.31
CA PHE A 176 -25.20 2.87 9.00
C PHE A 176 -26.51 2.13 8.66
N GLY A 177 -27.38 1.88 9.65
CA GLY A 177 -28.67 1.22 9.46
C GLY A 177 -28.65 -0.27 9.83
N PRO A 178 -29.75 -1.00 9.59
CA PRO A 178 -29.97 -2.34 10.13
C PRO A 178 -28.89 -3.35 9.74
N LEU A 179 -28.52 -4.22 10.70
CA LEU A 179 -27.54 -5.30 10.52
C LEU A 179 -28.00 -6.32 9.46
N ASN A 180 -29.29 -6.64 9.46
CA ASN A 180 -29.97 -7.46 8.46
C ASN A 180 -31.11 -6.62 7.83
N GLN A 181 -31.27 -6.65 6.51
CA GLN A 181 -32.33 -5.92 5.82
C GLN A 181 -32.68 -6.54 4.46
N ALA A 182 -33.95 -6.42 4.04
CA ALA A 182 -34.40 -6.73 2.69
C ALA A 182 -34.82 -5.43 1.99
N ILE A 183 -34.33 -5.18 0.78
CA ILE A 183 -34.62 -3.98 0.01
C ILE A 183 -34.98 -4.34 -1.44
N THR A 184 -35.97 -3.66 -2.02
CA THR A 184 -36.35 -3.87 -3.42
C THR A 184 -35.67 -2.82 -4.31
N ILE A 185 -34.94 -3.27 -5.33
CA ILE A 185 -34.30 -2.40 -6.33
C ILE A 185 -34.67 -2.90 -7.73
N ALA A 186 -35.33 -2.04 -8.54
CA ALA A 186 -35.67 -2.33 -9.93
C ALA A 186 -36.32 -3.71 -10.16
N GLY A 187 -37.31 -4.06 -9.34
CA GLY A 187 -38.04 -5.34 -9.42
C GLY A 187 -37.29 -6.57 -8.88
N HIS A 188 -36.08 -6.40 -8.35
CA HIS A 188 -35.29 -7.45 -7.69
C HIS A 188 -35.30 -7.26 -6.18
N GLU A 189 -35.17 -8.36 -5.44
CA GLU A 189 -35.07 -8.34 -3.98
C GLU A 189 -33.63 -8.55 -3.54
N PHE A 190 -33.09 -7.58 -2.82
CA PHE A 190 -31.74 -7.60 -2.27
C PHE A 190 -31.81 -7.94 -0.80
N ILE A 191 -31.26 -9.09 -0.43
CA ILE A 191 -31.26 -9.61 0.94
C ILE A 191 -29.86 -9.42 1.50
N LEU A 192 -29.74 -8.49 2.44
CA LEU A 192 -28.50 -8.03 3.06
C LEU A 192 -28.41 -8.70 4.44
N ILE A 193 -27.43 -9.60 4.61
CA ILE A 193 -27.27 -10.37 5.86
C ILE A 193 -26.00 -9.99 6.64
N ASP A 194 -26.15 -9.97 7.97
CA ASP A 194 -25.05 -9.92 8.93
C ASP A 194 -24.34 -11.27 8.97
N GLY A 195 -23.25 -11.36 8.19
CA GLY A 195 -22.42 -12.56 8.14
C GLY A 195 -21.72 -12.89 9.46
N THR A 196 -21.43 -11.90 10.32
CA THR A 196 -20.66 -12.15 11.56
C THR A 196 -21.56 -12.72 12.65
N LYS A 197 -22.76 -12.15 12.83
CA LYS A 197 -23.78 -12.71 13.73
C LYS A 197 -24.33 -14.03 13.23
N LEU A 198 -24.34 -14.27 11.92
CA LEU A 198 -24.74 -15.57 11.38
C LEU A 198 -23.71 -16.66 11.71
N VAL A 199 -22.42 -16.33 11.69
CA VAL A 199 -21.36 -17.25 12.16
C VAL A 199 -21.48 -17.52 13.66
N GLU A 200 -21.72 -16.50 14.49
CA GLU A 200 -21.94 -16.68 15.93
C GLU A 200 -23.17 -17.56 16.23
N GLU A 201 -24.31 -17.31 15.58
CA GLU A 201 -25.53 -18.12 15.75
C GLU A 201 -25.33 -19.56 15.25
N ASP A 202 -24.62 -19.78 14.14
CA ASP A 202 -24.26 -21.12 13.65
C ASP A 202 -23.38 -21.89 14.63
N TYR A 203 -22.43 -21.22 15.30
CA TYR A 203 -21.64 -21.82 16.38
C TYR A 203 -22.52 -22.21 17.58
N HIS A 204 -23.47 -21.36 17.99
CA HIS A 204 -24.43 -21.69 19.04
C HIS A 204 -25.32 -22.88 18.66
N ARG A 205 -25.83 -22.93 17.42
CA ARG A 205 -26.59 -24.07 16.90
C ARG A 205 -25.77 -25.36 16.91
N HIS A 206 -24.56 -25.31 16.35
CA HIS A 206 -23.70 -26.47 16.18
C HIS A 206 -23.21 -27.04 17.52
N THR A 207 -22.88 -26.19 18.50
CA THR A 207 -22.47 -26.63 19.86
C THR A 207 -23.59 -27.34 20.62
N HIS A 208 -24.86 -27.09 20.28
CA HIS A 208 -26.02 -27.82 20.82
C HIS A 208 -26.39 -29.07 19.99
N GLY A 209 -25.63 -29.40 18.94
CA GLY A 209 -25.86 -30.59 18.11
C GLY A 209 -27.11 -30.55 17.22
N LYS A 210 -27.77 -29.39 17.10
CA LYS A 210 -29.04 -29.22 16.38
C LYS A 210 -28.86 -28.98 14.88
N THR A 211 -29.79 -29.49 14.07
CA THR A 211 -29.90 -29.08 12.66
C THR A 211 -30.52 -27.66 12.52
N PHE A 212 -30.68 -27.14 11.30
CA PHE A 212 -31.38 -25.86 11.10
C PHE A 212 -32.89 -25.97 11.35
N GLU A 213 -33.46 -27.16 11.10
CA GLU A 213 -34.88 -27.49 11.31
C GLU A 213 -35.22 -27.65 12.80
N GLU A 214 -34.25 -28.06 13.62
CA GLU A 214 -34.38 -28.21 15.08
C GLU A 214 -33.96 -26.97 15.89
N TRP A 215 -33.32 -26.00 15.23
CA TRP A 215 -32.87 -24.76 15.84
C TRP A 215 -34.04 -23.80 15.99
N THR A 216 -34.18 -23.23 17.18
CA THR A 216 -35.08 -22.11 17.45
C THR A 216 -34.29 -20.83 17.18
N PRO A 217 -34.57 -20.07 16.09
CA PRO A 217 -33.76 -18.90 15.74
C PRO A 217 -33.76 -17.85 16.84
N LEU A 218 -32.63 -17.17 17.03
CA LEU A 218 -32.52 -16.08 18.00
C LEU A 218 -33.40 -14.90 17.58
N SER A 219 -34.15 -14.33 18.52
CA SER A 219 -35.05 -13.20 18.25
C SER A 219 -34.26 -11.99 17.73
N GLY A 220 -34.62 -11.47 16.55
CA GLY A 220 -33.88 -10.42 15.85
C GLY A 220 -32.54 -10.87 15.24
N GLY A 221 -32.20 -12.15 15.34
CA GLY A 221 -30.99 -12.75 14.78
C GLY A 221 -31.07 -12.98 13.25
N PRO A 222 -29.92 -13.21 12.60
CA PRO A 222 -29.84 -13.42 11.15
C PRO A 222 -30.55 -14.70 10.70
N ILE A 223 -30.59 -15.78 11.49
CA ILE A 223 -31.38 -16.96 11.11
C ILE A 223 -32.88 -16.64 11.15
N ALA A 224 -33.36 -15.90 12.16
CA ALA A 224 -34.78 -15.51 12.24
C ALA A 224 -35.18 -14.60 11.06
N PHE A 225 -34.30 -13.66 10.69
CA PHE A 225 -34.47 -12.84 9.49
C PHE A 225 -34.50 -13.69 8.22
N LEU A 226 -33.56 -14.62 8.05
CA LEU A 226 -33.52 -15.53 6.90
C LEU A 226 -34.78 -16.39 6.80
N THR A 227 -35.28 -16.96 7.90
CA THR A 227 -36.56 -17.70 7.91
C THR A 227 -37.72 -16.79 7.49
N SER A 228 -37.81 -15.58 8.05
CA SER A 228 -38.89 -14.63 7.69
C SER A 228 -38.83 -14.18 6.23
N ALA A 229 -37.64 -14.13 5.62
CA ALA A 229 -37.49 -13.92 4.20
C ALA A 229 -37.94 -15.15 3.42
N MET A 230 -37.46 -16.35 3.76
CA MET A 230 -37.83 -17.62 3.09
C MET A 230 -39.33 -17.89 3.09
N ASP A 231 -40.04 -17.53 4.16
CA ASP A 231 -41.50 -17.64 4.28
C ASP A 231 -42.26 -16.60 3.43
N ALA A 232 -41.59 -15.52 3.00
CA ALA A 232 -42.18 -14.58 2.05
C ALA A 232 -42.26 -15.21 0.65
N GLN A 233 -43.42 -15.10 0.01
CA GLN A 233 -43.58 -15.58 -1.35
C GLN A 233 -42.82 -14.67 -2.34
N HIS A 234 -41.64 -15.12 -2.76
CA HIS A 234 -40.76 -14.37 -3.65
C HIS A 234 -41.15 -14.53 -5.12
N ASP A 235 -42.03 -13.66 -5.62
CA ASP A 235 -42.31 -13.53 -7.06
C ASP A 235 -41.17 -12.79 -7.84
N ARG A 236 -40.01 -12.57 -7.21
CA ARG A 236 -38.92 -11.70 -7.68
C ARG A 236 -37.56 -12.41 -7.61
N PRO A 237 -36.61 -12.13 -8.53
CA PRO A 237 -35.27 -12.69 -8.43
C PRO A 237 -34.52 -12.07 -7.24
N ILE A 238 -33.94 -12.93 -6.42
CA ILE A 238 -33.21 -12.54 -5.20
C ILE A 238 -31.72 -12.34 -5.51
N VAL A 239 -31.13 -11.31 -4.93
CA VAL A 239 -29.69 -11.04 -4.85
C VAL A 239 -29.27 -11.11 -3.37
N LEU A 240 -28.43 -12.07 -3.02
CA LEU A 240 -27.93 -12.21 -1.65
C LEU A 240 -26.62 -11.44 -1.47
N LEU A 241 -26.54 -10.61 -0.44
CA LEU A 241 -25.35 -9.86 -0.05
C LEU A 241 -24.91 -10.26 1.36
N SER A 242 -23.66 -10.72 1.50
CA SER A 242 -23.04 -11.10 2.78
C SER A 242 -21.67 -10.45 2.89
N HIS A 243 -21.19 -10.15 4.10
CA HIS A 243 -19.79 -9.77 4.26
C HIS A 243 -18.89 -11.01 4.13
N ILE A 244 -19.19 -12.07 4.89
CA ILE A 244 -18.41 -13.32 4.88
C ILE A 244 -18.81 -14.18 3.66
N PRO A 245 -17.85 -14.66 2.84
CA PRO A 245 -18.13 -15.49 1.67
C PRO A 245 -18.78 -16.84 2.01
N LEU A 246 -19.50 -17.43 1.04
CA LEU A 246 -20.10 -18.75 1.25
C LEU A 246 -19.06 -19.87 1.31
N SER A 247 -19.40 -20.97 1.98
CA SER A 247 -18.53 -22.13 2.14
C SER A 247 -18.22 -22.78 0.79
N ARG A 248 -16.94 -23.11 0.55
CA ARG A 248 -16.52 -23.76 -0.70
C ARG A 248 -15.33 -24.70 -0.50
N PRO A 249 -15.11 -25.70 -1.38
CA PRO A 249 -13.93 -26.56 -1.33
C PRO A 249 -12.62 -25.75 -1.41
N ALA A 250 -11.67 -26.01 -0.53
CA ALA A 250 -10.43 -25.21 -0.40
C ALA A 250 -9.53 -25.16 -1.67
N ARG A 251 -9.78 -26.03 -2.66
CA ARG A 251 -9.08 -26.08 -3.96
C ARG A 251 -9.90 -25.49 -5.12
N GLN A 252 -11.12 -24.99 -4.89
CA GLN A 252 -11.92 -24.37 -5.94
C GLN A 252 -11.21 -23.10 -6.45
N SER A 253 -11.13 -22.98 -7.78
CA SER A 253 -10.52 -21.81 -8.42
C SER A 253 -11.47 -20.62 -8.37
N CYS A 254 -10.92 -19.42 -8.21
CA CYS A 254 -11.63 -18.17 -7.99
C CYS A 254 -11.78 -17.31 -9.27
N GLY A 255 -11.74 -17.94 -10.44
CA GLY A 255 -11.74 -17.26 -11.74
C GLY A 255 -10.42 -16.55 -12.08
N ILE A 256 -10.37 -15.96 -13.28
CA ILE A 256 -9.14 -15.34 -13.85
C ILE A 256 -8.81 -13.96 -13.29
N LEU A 257 -9.76 -13.32 -12.60
CA LEU A 257 -9.66 -11.94 -12.10
C LEU A 257 -9.05 -11.86 -10.68
N ARG A 258 -8.85 -13.00 -10.02
CA ARG A 258 -8.16 -13.09 -8.72
C ARG A 258 -6.65 -12.92 -8.89
N GLU A 259 -6.00 -12.22 -7.95
CA GLU A 259 -4.54 -12.07 -8.01
C GLU A 259 -3.78 -13.28 -7.46
N LYS A 260 -4.27 -13.94 -6.40
CA LYS A 260 -3.51 -15.01 -5.70
C LYS A 260 -4.39 -16.14 -5.13
N GLY A 261 -4.12 -17.37 -5.57
CA GLY A 261 -4.56 -18.59 -4.90
C GLY A 261 -6.08 -18.80 -4.89
N SER A 262 -6.59 -19.45 -3.83
CA SER A 262 -8.01 -19.68 -3.55
C SER A 262 -8.37 -19.15 -2.16
N ILE A 263 -9.67 -19.03 -1.86
CA ILE A 263 -10.14 -18.85 -0.48
C ILE A 263 -10.06 -20.20 0.23
N ARG A 264 -9.52 -20.23 1.45
CA ARG A 264 -9.40 -21.44 2.27
C ARG A 264 -10.16 -21.26 3.57
N ALA A 265 -10.78 -22.34 4.04
CA ALA A 265 -11.41 -22.37 5.35
C ALA A 265 -10.36 -22.04 6.44
N GLY A 266 -10.75 -21.19 7.37
CA GLY A 266 -9.92 -20.68 8.45
C GLY A 266 -10.74 -19.74 9.31
N ALA A 267 -10.55 -19.83 10.62
CA ALA A 267 -11.19 -19.00 11.62
C ALA A 267 -10.20 -18.76 12.76
N GLY A 268 -10.41 -17.68 13.50
CA GLY A 268 -9.61 -17.31 14.65
C GLY A 268 -10.26 -16.16 15.40
N HIS A 269 -9.52 -15.57 16.35
CA HIS A 269 -10.03 -14.48 17.17
C HIS A 269 -10.43 -13.27 16.29
N GLY A 270 -11.74 -13.00 16.18
CA GLY A 270 -12.27 -11.87 15.42
C GLY A 270 -12.36 -12.05 13.90
N TYR A 271 -12.20 -13.26 13.34
CA TYR A 271 -12.35 -13.50 11.90
C TYR A 271 -12.75 -14.93 11.54
N GLN A 272 -13.44 -15.08 10.41
CA GLN A 272 -13.72 -16.36 9.77
C GLN A 272 -13.87 -16.17 8.25
N ASN A 273 -13.05 -16.87 7.46
CA ASN A 273 -12.89 -16.61 6.02
C ASN A 273 -14.10 -17.01 5.15
N MET A 274 -15.00 -17.85 5.66
CA MET A 274 -16.17 -18.39 4.95
C MET A 274 -17.24 -18.86 5.94
N LEU A 275 -18.52 -18.79 5.57
CA LEU A 275 -19.62 -19.38 6.32
C LEU A 275 -19.49 -20.91 6.47
N GLY A 276 -20.21 -21.48 7.43
CA GLY A 276 -20.32 -22.92 7.62
C GLY A 276 -20.90 -23.62 6.39
N LYS A 277 -20.53 -24.88 6.17
CA LYS A 277 -21.04 -25.69 5.05
C LYS A 277 -22.56 -25.87 5.16
N GLN A 278 -23.04 -26.27 6.34
CA GLN A 278 -24.47 -26.42 6.61
C GLN A 278 -25.22 -25.09 6.44
N THR A 279 -24.66 -23.97 6.93
CA THR A 279 -25.20 -22.61 6.75
C THR A 279 -25.34 -22.24 5.28
N THR A 280 -24.33 -22.54 4.48
CA THR A 280 -24.32 -22.29 3.03
C THR A 280 -25.38 -23.13 2.31
N GLU A 281 -25.47 -24.42 2.64
CA GLU A 281 -26.49 -25.32 2.09
C GLU A 281 -27.91 -24.87 2.49
N PHE A 282 -28.13 -24.45 3.75
CA PHE A 282 -29.38 -23.91 4.25
C PHE A 282 -29.82 -22.65 3.49
N ILE A 283 -28.93 -21.66 3.33
CA ILE A 283 -29.26 -20.42 2.61
C ILE A 283 -29.55 -20.74 1.13
N LEU A 284 -28.67 -21.47 0.45
CA LEU A 284 -28.79 -21.68 -0.99
C LEU A 284 -30.01 -22.53 -1.39
N ARG A 285 -30.39 -23.51 -0.57
CA ARG A 285 -31.56 -24.38 -0.84
C ARG A 285 -32.89 -23.66 -0.61
N ASN A 286 -32.99 -22.91 0.49
CA ASN A 286 -34.27 -22.30 0.91
C ASN A 286 -34.47 -20.91 0.26
N LEU A 287 -33.44 -20.07 0.22
CA LEU A 287 -33.55 -18.72 -0.35
C LEU A 287 -33.41 -18.70 -1.88
N GLN A 288 -32.78 -19.72 -2.47
CA GLN A 288 -32.62 -19.87 -3.92
C GLN A 288 -32.23 -18.58 -4.69
N PRO A 289 -31.15 -17.88 -4.30
CA PRO A 289 -30.74 -16.64 -4.95
C PRO A 289 -30.38 -16.85 -6.43
N SER A 290 -30.46 -15.76 -7.20
CA SER A 290 -30.01 -15.71 -8.59
C SER A 290 -28.49 -15.49 -8.69
N VAL A 291 -27.95 -14.68 -7.78
CA VAL A 291 -26.53 -14.38 -7.63
C VAL A 291 -26.24 -13.98 -6.19
N VAL A 292 -25.02 -14.24 -5.74
CA VAL A 292 -24.51 -13.86 -4.41
C VAL A 292 -23.31 -12.93 -4.58
N PHE A 293 -23.21 -11.88 -3.76
CA PHE A 293 -21.98 -11.08 -3.66
C PHE A 293 -21.46 -11.08 -2.21
N SER A 294 -20.15 -11.23 -2.06
CA SER A 294 -19.47 -11.30 -0.76
C SER A 294 -18.28 -10.33 -0.62
N GLY A 295 -17.77 -10.12 0.60
CA GLY A 295 -16.62 -9.27 0.95
C GLY A 295 -15.51 -10.05 1.69
N ASP A 296 -14.95 -9.47 2.76
CA ASP A 296 -13.95 -10.01 3.71
C ASP A 296 -12.59 -10.42 3.12
N ASN A 297 -12.57 -11.23 2.05
CA ASN A 297 -11.33 -11.80 1.54
C ASN A 297 -10.37 -10.77 0.90
N ARG A 298 -10.86 -9.54 0.66
CA ARG A 298 -10.20 -8.40 0.01
C ARG A 298 -9.73 -8.62 -1.44
N ASP A 299 -9.56 -9.85 -1.92
CA ASP A 299 -9.24 -10.22 -3.31
C ASP A 299 -10.46 -10.83 -4.01
N TYR A 300 -10.59 -10.59 -5.32
CA TYR A 300 -11.71 -11.10 -6.13
C TYR A 300 -11.78 -12.63 -6.04
N CYS A 301 -12.98 -13.20 -5.98
CA CYS A 301 -13.19 -14.63 -6.17
C CYS A 301 -14.54 -14.90 -6.80
N GLU A 302 -14.55 -15.50 -7.98
CA GLU A 302 -15.78 -15.95 -8.65
C GLU A 302 -15.86 -17.47 -8.59
N VAL A 303 -16.98 -17.97 -8.09
CA VAL A 303 -17.28 -19.41 -8.00
C VAL A 303 -18.74 -19.68 -8.36
N VAL A 304 -19.01 -20.93 -8.72
CA VAL A 304 -20.37 -21.45 -8.89
C VAL A 304 -20.60 -22.52 -7.83
N HIS A 305 -21.74 -22.45 -7.17
CA HIS A 305 -22.21 -23.41 -6.18
C HIS A 305 -23.24 -24.34 -6.83
N GLU A 306 -23.01 -25.65 -6.72
CA GLU A 306 -23.99 -26.67 -7.10
C GLU A 306 -24.98 -26.90 -5.97
N VAL A 307 -26.23 -26.50 -6.15
CA VAL A 307 -27.33 -26.73 -5.21
C VAL A 307 -28.09 -27.97 -5.65
N ALA A 308 -28.15 -28.98 -4.78
CA ALA A 308 -28.99 -30.15 -5.00
C ALA A 308 -30.47 -29.74 -5.05
N SER A 309 -31.19 -30.15 -6.09
CA SER A 309 -32.62 -29.90 -6.21
C SER A 309 -33.40 -30.75 -5.17
N PRO A 310 -34.57 -30.31 -4.67
CA PRO A 310 -35.39 -31.12 -3.75
C PRO A 310 -35.86 -32.46 -4.35
N ARG A 311 -35.78 -32.63 -5.67
CA ARG A 311 -36.01 -33.89 -6.39
C ARG A 311 -34.71 -34.30 -7.08
N ASP A 312 -34.23 -35.51 -6.77
CA ASP A 312 -32.96 -36.06 -7.27
C ASP A 312 -32.94 -36.32 -8.79
N THR A 313 -34.10 -36.14 -9.45
CA THR A 313 -34.29 -36.22 -10.91
C THR A 313 -34.15 -34.88 -11.63
N ASP A 314 -34.21 -33.76 -10.93
CA ASP A 314 -34.07 -32.43 -11.53
C ASP A 314 -32.59 -32.03 -11.65
N PRO A 315 -32.20 -31.25 -12.67
CA PRO A 315 -30.82 -30.77 -12.80
C PRO A 315 -30.43 -29.95 -11.57
N LYS A 316 -29.19 -30.16 -11.09
CA LYS A 316 -28.59 -29.33 -10.03
C LYS A 316 -28.66 -27.86 -10.43
N ARG A 317 -29.11 -27.01 -9.51
CA ARG A 317 -29.19 -25.58 -9.75
C ARG A 317 -27.83 -24.94 -9.45
N GLU A 318 -27.32 -24.17 -10.40
CA GLU A 318 -26.10 -23.40 -10.24
C GLU A 318 -26.41 -22.01 -9.67
N VAL A 319 -25.66 -21.62 -8.62
CA VAL A 319 -25.70 -20.25 -8.06
C VAL A 319 -24.31 -19.65 -8.12
N ARG A 320 -24.16 -18.54 -8.85
CA ARG A 320 -22.89 -17.81 -8.95
C ARG A 320 -22.68 -16.92 -7.73
N GLU A 321 -21.48 -16.98 -7.14
CA GLU A 321 -21.02 -16.05 -6.12
C GLU A 321 -19.80 -15.27 -6.62
N VAL A 322 -19.81 -13.94 -6.38
CA VAL A 322 -18.66 -13.06 -6.58
C VAL A 322 -18.26 -12.42 -5.25
N THR A 323 -17.12 -12.84 -4.71
CA THR A 323 -16.42 -12.09 -3.66
C THR A 323 -15.81 -10.84 -4.28
N VAL A 324 -16.33 -9.68 -3.90
CA VAL A 324 -15.95 -8.36 -4.40
C VAL A 324 -14.59 -7.97 -3.84
N LYS A 325 -13.78 -7.35 -4.69
CA LYS A 325 -12.43 -6.90 -4.35
C LYS A 325 -12.49 -5.68 -3.43
N SER A 326 -11.58 -5.62 -2.45
CA SER A 326 -11.52 -4.50 -1.50
C SER A 326 -11.29 -3.17 -2.18
N PHE A 327 -12.03 -2.15 -1.76
CA PHE A 327 -11.89 -0.77 -2.24
C PHE A 327 -10.68 -0.05 -1.61
N SER A 328 -10.21 -0.54 -0.46
CA SER A 328 -9.03 -0.03 0.24
C SER A 328 -7.72 -0.75 -0.17
N PRO A 329 -6.55 -0.12 -0.02
CA PRO A 329 -5.27 -0.72 -0.39
C PRO A 329 -4.71 -1.65 0.70
N SER A 330 -5.02 -2.96 0.63
CA SER A 330 -4.53 -3.98 1.59
C SER A 330 -3.19 -4.62 1.19
N ARG A 331 -2.48 -5.30 2.11
CA ARG A 331 -1.19 -6.02 1.82
C ARG A 331 -1.34 -7.19 0.84
N HIS A 332 -2.56 -7.72 0.69
CA HIS A 332 -2.83 -8.96 -0.03
C HIS A 332 -3.05 -8.73 -1.53
N ILE A 333 -3.70 -7.61 -1.92
CA ILE A 333 -3.94 -7.23 -3.32
C ILE A 333 -2.95 -6.16 -3.82
N ARG A 334 -2.92 -5.97 -5.14
CA ARG A 334 -2.26 -4.87 -5.84
C ARG A 334 -3.25 -3.83 -6.33
N TRP A 335 -4.42 -4.25 -6.81
CA TRP A 335 -5.38 -3.39 -7.52
C TRP A 335 -6.71 -3.30 -6.75
N PRO A 336 -6.90 -2.39 -5.79
CA PRO A 336 -8.21 -2.21 -5.13
C PRO A 336 -9.34 -2.06 -6.15
N GLY A 337 -10.58 -2.37 -5.79
CA GLY A 337 -11.67 -2.44 -6.77
C GLY A 337 -13.07 -2.27 -6.19
N PHE A 338 -14.06 -2.49 -7.05
CA PHE A 338 -15.49 -2.46 -6.74
C PHE A 338 -16.27 -3.23 -7.82
N GLN A 339 -17.52 -3.59 -7.53
CA GLN A 339 -18.41 -4.23 -8.51
C GLN A 339 -19.46 -3.22 -9.00
N LEU A 340 -19.72 -3.22 -10.30
CA LEU A 340 -20.85 -2.53 -10.92
C LEU A 340 -21.94 -3.55 -11.26
N ILE A 341 -23.19 -3.25 -10.94
CA ILE A 341 -24.36 -4.04 -11.32
C ILE A 341 -25.34 -3.13 -12.08
N SER A 342 -25.80 -3.59 -13.23
CA SER A 342 -26.93 -3.01 -13.96
C SER A 342 -28.14 -3.93 -13.79
N LEU A 343 -29.33 -3.33 -13.62
CA LEU A 343 -30.61 -4.02 -13.42
C LEU A 343 -31.67 -3.50 -14.39
N ILE A 344 -32.49 -4.40 -14.94
CA ILE A 344 -33.76 -4.08 -15.63
C ILE A 344 -34.85 -4.94 -15.01
N SER A 345 -36.03 -4.36 -14.73
CA SER A 345 -37.14 -5.09 -14.11
C SER A 345 -37.46 -6.40 -14.84
N PRO A 346 -37.68 -7.52 -14.13
CA PRO A 346 -38.30 -8.69 -14.73
C PRO A 346 -39.68 -8.29 -15.28
N ASP A 347 -39.97 -8.67 -16.52
CA ASP A 347 -41.28 -8.48 -17.14
C ASP A 347 -42.18 -9.67 -16.78
N PRO A 348 -43.43 -9.47 -16.31
CA PRO A 348 -44.35 -10.57 -16.01
C PRO A 348 -44.77 -11.37 -17.26
N GLY A 349 -44.47 -10.87 -18.46
CA GLY A 349 -44.75 -11.50 -19.75
C GLY A 349 -43.65 -12.44 -20.29
N GLY A 350 -42.61 -12.76 -19.52
CA GLY A 350 -41.71 -13.88 -19.84
C GLY A 350 -40.73 -13.70 -21.01
N GLN A 351 -40.32 -12.48 -21.36
CA GLN A 351 -39.25 -12.28 -22.36
C GLN A 351 -37.89 -12.77 -21.82
N SER A 352 -37.43 -13.92 -22.32
CA SER A 352 -36.13 -14.54 -21.99
C SER A 352 -34.95 -13.60 -22.25
N GLY A 353 -34.34 -13.14 -21.16
CA GLY A 353 -33.11 -12.36 -21.16
C GLY A 353 -32.64 -12.13 -19.72
N PRO A 354 -31.32 -11.91 -19.49
CA PRO A 354 -30.82 -11.60 -18.16
C PRO A 354 -31.40 -10.26 -17.67
N THR A 355 -31.87 -10.21 -16.43
CA THR A 355 -32.34 -8.98 -15.76
C THR A 355 -31.26 -8.32 -14.91
N ILE A 356 -30.19 -9.06 -14.60
CA ILE A 356 -29.01 -8.65 -13.82
C ILE A 356 -27.78 -8.83 -14.71
N ALA A 357 -26.89 -7.84 -14.73
CA ALA A 357 -25.54 -7.99 -15.26
C ALA A 357 -24.54 -7.25 -14.38
N ASP A 358 -23.37 -7.86 -14.13
CA ASP A 358 -22.32 -7.27 -13.30
C ASP A 358 -20.96 -7.24 -13.99
N THR A 359 -20.07 -6.35 -13.51
CA THR A 359 -18.67 -6.31 -13.93
C THR A 359 -17.78 -5.72 -12.85
N SER A 360 -16.52 -6.15 -12.80
CA SER A 360 -15.54 -5.69 -11.80
C SER A 360 -14.67 -4.56 -12.37
N CYS A 361 -14.42 -3.52 -11.57
CA CYS A 361 -13.55 -2.41 -11.94
C CYS A 361 -12.41 -2.21 -10.93
N TYR A 362 -11.28 -1.70 -11.43
CA TYR A 362 -10.03 -1.59 -10.69
C TYR A 362 -9.54 -0.15 -10.52
N LEU A 363 -9.02 0.12 -9.34
CA LEU A 363 -8.37 1.35 -8.90
C LEU A 363 -6.84 1.19 -8.97
N PRO A 364 -6.05 2.28 -8.91
CA PRO A 364 -4.62 2.21 -9.19
C PRO A 364 -3.80 1.44 -8.13
N ASP A 365 -2.84 0.63 -8.58
CA ASP A 365 -1.82 -0.01 -7.73
C ASP A 365 -0.82 1.04 -7.21
N THR A 366 -1.01 1.46 -5.96
CA THR A 366 -0.12 2.40 -5.27
C THR A 366 1.28 1.87 -5.08
N ARG A 367 1.46 0.55 -4.87
CA ARG A 367 2.77 -0.06 -4.59
C ARG A 367 3.63 -0.11 -5.83
N THR A 368 3.07 -0.53 -6.95
CA THR A 368 3.77 -0.54 -8.24
C THR A 368 4.03 0.90 -8.69
N MET A 369 3.10 1.84 -8.49
CA MET A 369 3.36 3.26 -8.74
C MET A 369 4.56 3.80 -7.94
N TYR A 370 4.67 3.47 -6.65
CA TYR A 370 5.84 3.84 -5.84
C TYR A 370 7.14 3.15 -6.29
N LYS A 371 7.10 1.83 -6.55
CA LYS A 371 8.29 1.04 -6.89
C LYS A 371 8.79 1.21 -8.33
N SER A 372 7.89 1.51 -9.27
CA SER A 372 8.19 1.59 -10.69
C SER A 372 8.22 3.02 -11.25
N ILE A 373 7.56 3.99 -10.60
CA ILE A 373 7.60 5.40 -11.03
C ILE A 373 8.43 6.23 -10.05
N TYR A 374 7.99 6.38 -8.79
CA TYR A 374 8.65 7.30 -7.85
C TYR A 374 10.09 6.90 -7.51
N LEU A 375 10.35 5.64 -7.14
CA LEU A 375 11.69 5.20 -6.74
C LEU A 375 12.73 5.28 -7.88
N PRO A 376 12.48 4.79 -9.11
CA PRO A 376 13.43 4.92 -10.21
C PRO A 376 13.62 6.39 -10.63
N SER A 377 12.56 7.20 -10.58
CA SER A 377 12.64 8.64 -10.85
C SER A 377 13.52 9.38 -9.84
N LEU A 378 13.45 9.01 -8.57
CA LEU A 378 14.27 9.59 -7.50
C LEU A 378 15.75 9.22 -7.68
N VAL A 379 16.03 7.94 -7.96
CA VAL A 379 17.40 7.48 -8.25
C VAL A 379 17.96 8.18 -9.49
N LEU A 380 17.20 8.26 -10.58
CA LEU A 380 17.61 8.95 -11.81
C LEU A 380 17.86 10.45 -11.56
N THR A 381 16.97 11.12 -10.82
CA THR A 381 17.11 12.54 -10.44
C THR A 381 18.40 12.76 -9.65
N ALA A 382 18.68 11.92 -8.65
CA ALA A 382 19.90 11.99 -7.85
C ALA A 382 21.17 11.80 -8.71
N VAL A 383 21.17 10.83 -9.64
CA VAL A 383 22.28 10.60 -10.57
C VAL A 383 22.49 11.79 -11.50
N VAL A 384 21.43 12.37 -12.06
CA VAL A 384 21.50 13.55 -12.95
C VAL A 384 22.02 14.77 -12.20
N LEU A 385 21.50 15.06 -11.01
CA LEU A 385 21.96 16.18 -10.18
C LEU A 385 23.42 16.02 -9.74
N LEU A 386 23.84 14.79 -9.40
CA LEU A 386 25.24 14.49 -9.07
C LEU A 386 26.16 14.69 -10.29
N TYR A 387 25.76 14.19 -11.47
CA TYR A 387 26.51 14.36 -12.71
C TYR A 387 26.71 15.84 -13.07
N ILE A 388 25.64 16.64 -13.02
CA ILE A 388 25.68 18.09 -13.28
C ILE A 388 26.66 18.77 -12.31
N ASN A 389 26.52 18.53 -11.00
CA ASN A 389 27.35 19.16 -9.99
C ASN A 389 28.84 18.75 -10.09
N VAL A 390 29.15 17.49 -10.38
CA VAL A 390 30.52 17.02 -10.64
C VAL A 390 31.10 17.63 -11.93
N LYS A 391 30.31 17.70 -13.02
CA LYS A 391 30.73 18.32 -14.28
C LYS A 391 31.03 19.80 -14.12
N THR A 392 30.18 20.55 -13.42
CA THR A 392 30.39 21.97 -13.11
C THR A 392 31.64 22.19 -12.23
N ARG A 393 31.88 21.33 -11.23
CA ARG A 393 33.12 21.39 -10.41
C ARG A 393 34.38 21.13 -11.25
N ARG A 394 34.35 20.15 -12.16
CA ARG A 394 35.47 19.85 -13.08
C ARG A 394 35.72 21.00 -14.07
N HIS A 395 34.66 21.64 -14.57
CA HIS A 395 34.78 22.80 -15.46
C HIS A 395 35.41 24.01 -14.77
N HIS A 396 34.94 24.38 -13.57
CA HIS A 396 35.56 25.46 -12.80
C HIS A 396 37.03 25.18 -12.47
N ARG A 397 37.38 23.96 -12.04
CA ARG A 397 38.78 23.58 -11.76
C ARG A 397 39.68 23.77 -12.99
N ARG A 398 39.20 23.40 -14.20
CA ARG A 398 39.94 23.58 -15.45
C ARG A 398 40.13 25.06 -15.83
N ILE A 399 39.14 25.91 -15.57
CA ILE A 399 39.27 27.35 -15.81
C ILE A 399 40.26 27.95 -14.81
N SER A 400 40.16 27.65 -13.52
CA SER A 400 41.09 28.19 -12.51
C SER A 400 42.54 27.71 -12.70
N SER A 401 42.78 26.53 -13.30
CA SER A 401 44.13 26.09 -13.68
C SER A 401 44.64 26.71 -14.99
N LEU A 402 43.75 27.25 -15.83
CA LEU A 402 44.14 28.00 -17.04
C LEU A 402 44.42 29.48 -16.69
N SER A 403 43.71 30.04 -15.71
CA SER A 403 43.94 31.42 -15.23
C SER A 403 45.21 31.58 -14.38
N SER A 404 45.86 30.50 -13.93
CA SER A 404 47.11 30.58 -13.14
C SER A 404 48.39 30.61 -13.99
N VAL A 405 48.29 30.89 -15.29
CA VAL A 405 49.43 30.90 -16.23
C VAL A 405 49.55 32.26 -16.94
N GLN A 406 49.43 33.36 -16.20
CA GLN A 406 49.85 34.68 -16.70
C GLN A 406 50.12 35.72 -15.60
N GLU A 407 51.29 35.66 -14.94
CA GLU A 407 51.96 36.87 -14.41
C GLU A 407 53.45 36.63 -14.04
N THR A 408 54.27 36.19 -14.99
CA THR A 408 55.73 36.41 -14.91
C THR A 408 56.06 37.76 -15.52
N ARG A 409 56.07 38.79 -14.67
CA ARG A 409 56.35 40.18 -15.03
C ARG A 409 57.86 40.42 -15.14
N SER A 410 58.40 40.36 -16.35
CA SER A 410 59.79 40.77 -16.64
C SER A 410 59.92 42.30 -16.59
N PRO A 411 61.03 42.85 -16.05
CA PRO A 411 61.27 44.29 -16.07
C PRO A 411 61.75 44.73 -17.47
N GLY A 412 60.98 45.59 -18.13
CA GLY A 412 61.38 46.36 -19.31
C GLY A 412 61.77 47.80 -18.92
N PRO A 413 62.67 48.46 -19.65
CA PRO A 413 63.33 49.68 -19.20
C PRO A 413 62.47 50.94 -19.29
N GLU A 414 63.00 52.01 -18.67
CA GLU A 414 62.40 53.34 -18.59
C GLU A 414 62.31 54.08 -19.95
N SER A 415 61.61 55.22 -19.92
CA SER A 415 61.24 56.13 -21.03
C SER A 415 60.05 55.66 -21.90
N ALA A 416 59.14 56.53 -22.36
CA ALA A 416 59.17 58.00 -22.34
C ALA A 416 57.89 58.65 -21.80
N VAL A 417 58.09 59.82 -21.19
CA VAL A 417 57.11 60.85 -20.85
C VAL A 417 56.19 61.18 -22.04
N TRP A 418 54.88 61.24 -21.83
CA TRP A 418 53.97 62.27 -22.38
C TRP A 418 52.71 62.34 -21.51
N SER A 419 52.59 63.37 -20.67
CA SER A 419 51.41 63.64 -19.84
C SER A 419 50.70 64.91 -20.30
N ALA A 420 49.42 64.78 -20.67
CA ALA A 420 48.59 65.94 -20.99
C ALA A 420 48.02 66.56 -19.70
N TRP A 421 48.39 67.82 -19.44
CA TRP A 421 47.70 68.69 -18.47
C TRP A 421 46.26 68.95 -18.98
N SER A 422 45.24 69.21 -18.14
CA SER A 422 45.04 70.45 -17.37
C SER A 422 43.91 70.27 -16.31
N PRO A 423 43.41 71.30 -15.59
CA PRO A 423 43.86 71.57 -14.23
C PRO A 423 42.75 71.47 -13.14
N ARG A 424 43.16 71.45 -11.87
CA ARG A 424 42.28 71.75 -10.71
C ARG A 424 42.56 73.15 -10.17
N PRO A 425 41.57 73.88 -9.64
CA PRO A 425 41.82 74.91 -8.63
C PRO A 425 42.03 74.29 -7.24
N LYS A 426 42.92 74.90 -6.44
CA LYS A 426 43.12 74.61 -5.01
C LYS A 426 42.57 75.77 -4.17
N VAL A 427 42.10 75.47 -2.96
CA VAL A 427 42.09 76.40 -1.82
C VAL A 427 42.80 75.70 -0.65
N LEU A 428 43.30 76.46 0.33
CA LEU A 428 44.55 76.19 1.05
C LEU A 428 44.37 76.31 2.59
N THR A 429 45.14 75.52 3.37
CA THR A 429 45.70 75.87 4.74
C THR A 429 44.73 76.11 5.94
N SER A 430 45.05 75.86 7.23
CA SER A 430 46.15 75.13 7.95
C SER A 430 45.75 74.86 9.45
N PRO A 431 46.62 74.76 10.52
CA PRO A 431 46.74 73.52 11.32
C PRO A 431 46.70 73.67 12.88
N THR A 432 46.81 72.57 13.65
CA THR A 432 47.66 72.51 14.87
C THR A 432 47.97 71.07 15.35
N ASN A 433 49.01 70.91 16.18
CA ASN A 433 49.64 69.64 16.62
C ASN A 433 49.27 69.21 18.05
N LEU A 434 49.61 67.97 18.45
CA LEU A 434 50.62 67.66 19.51
C LEU A 434 50.88 66.13 19.65
N LEU A 435 52.09 65.74 20.10
CA LEU A 435 52.60 64.35 20.25
C LEU A 435 53.31 64.15 21.65
N PRO A 436 54.19 63.14 21.93
CA PRO A 436 53.87 62.02 22.86
C PRO A 436 54.92 61.85 24.00
N PRO A 437 55.02 60.69 24.69
CA PRO A 437 56.10 59.76 24.32
C PRO A 437 55.75 58.25 24.48
N ASN A 438 56.63 57.45 25.11
CA ASN A 438 56.67 55.97 25.27
C ASN A 438 57.66 55.63 26.43
N PRO A 439 57.88 54.39 26.96
CA PRO A 439 58.84 53.43 26.32
C PRO A 439 58.82 51.88 26.64
N ARG A 440 59.28 51.06 25.67
CA ARG A 440 60.20 49.86 25.69
C ARG A 440 59.89 48.49 26.41
N MET A 441 59.62 47.41 25.62
CA MET A 441 60.47 46.22 25.22
C MET A 441 61.47 45.51 26.21
N PRO A 442 62.00 44.25 26.00
CA PRO A 442 61.63 43.06 25.15
C PRO A 442 61.94 41.61 25.73
N SER A 443 61.74 40.53 24.91
CA SER A 443 62.45 39.20 24.90
C SER A 443 62.04 38.04 25.88
N SER A 444 62.38 36.73 25.70
CA SER A 444 62.57 35.84 24.50
C SER A 444 62.83 34.31 24.84
N ARG A 445 62.69 33.39 23.85
CA ARG A 445 63.31 32.02 23.67
C ARG A 445 62.77 30.76 24.42
N VAL A 446 63.28 29.59 23.97
CA VAL A 446 62.88 28.15 24.13
C VAL A 446 64.18 27.28 24.13
N PRO A 447 64.27 25.91 24.35
CA PRO A 447 63.36 24.84 23.86
C PRO A 447 63.23 23.44 24.59
N SER A 448 62.20 22.67 24.24
CA SER A 448 62.21 21.19 23.91
C SER A 448 62.37 20.02 24.93
N TYR A 449 61.84 18.84 24.49
CA TYR A 449 62.11 17.41 24.83
C TYR A 449 61.30 16.72 25.98
N ARG A 450 60.45 15.71 25.69
CA ARG A 450 60.64 14.20 25.64
C ARG A 450 60.54 13.58 27.07
N VAL A 451 59.94 12.42 27.42
CA VAL A 451 59.64 11.11 26.77
C VAL A 451 58.38 10.43 27.41
N THR A 452 57.79 9.45 26.71
CA THR A 452 56.84 8.35 27.06
C THR A 452 57.20 7.43 28.28
N PRO A 453 56.47 6.32 28.65
CA PRO A 453 55.09 5.82 28.35
C PRO A 453 54.31 5.08 29.51
N LEU A 454 53.09 4.61 29.16
CA LEU A 454 52.44 3.30 29.51
C LEU A 454 51.86 2.94 30.91
N SER A 455 50.57 2.53 30.85
CA SER A 455 49.99 1.25 31.32
C SER A 455 49.17 1.12 32.64
N CYS A 456 48.14 0.26 32.49
CA CYS A 456 47.37 -0.53 33.48
C CYS A 456 46.17 0.08 34.24
N THR A 457 44.99 -0.31 33.73
CA THR A 457 43.72 -0.69 34.41
C THR A 457 43.92 -1.60 35.65
N PRO A 458 42.95 -1.80 36.60
CA PRO A 458 41.52 -2.03 36.28
C PRO A 458 40.43 -1.67 37.34
N GLN A 459 39.19 -2.09 37.02
CA GLN A 459 38.03 -2.34 37.90
C GLN A 459 37.39 -1.17 38.68
N SER A 460 36.21 -0.73 38.24
CA SER A 460 34.92 -1.01 38.92
C SER A 460 33.74 -0.34 38.21
N SER A 461 32.61 -1.02 38.15
CA SER A 461 31.29 -0.42 37.89
C SER A 461 30.64 -0.09 39.24
N PRO A 462 29.76 0.92 39.32
CA PRO A 462 28.34 0.55 39.26
C PRO A 462 27.42 1.54 38.53
N LEU A 463 26.33 0.99 37.99
CA LEU A 463 24.96 1.53 37.95
C LEU A 463 24.75 3.03 37.62
N LEU A 464 24.27 3.31 36.40
CA LEU A 464 22.95 3.94 36.18
C LEU A 464 22.60 4.05 34.68
N SER A 465 21.39 3.61 34.35
CA SER A 465 20.68 3.73 33.07
C SER A 465 19.17 3.67 33.38
N PRO A 466 18.24 4.04 32.47
CA PRO A 466 18.40 4.80 31.22
C PRO A 466 17.41 5.99 31.08
N ILE A 467 17.76 7.00 30.27
CA ILE A 467 16.76 7.75 29.48
C ILE A 467 17.33 8.01 28.08
N THR A 468 16.74 7.38 27.06
CA THR A 468 16.79 7.87 25.67
C THR A 468 15.45 7.59 25.00
N LEU A 469 14.74 8.67 24.64
CA LEU A 469 13.50 8.64 23.88
C LEU A 469 13.78 8.35 22.40
N PHE A 470 13.15 7.32 21.84
CA PHE A 470 12.57 7.30 20.48
C PHE A 470 11.57 6.13 20.43
N PRO A 471 10.28 6.34 20.10
CA PRO A 471 9.34 5.23 19.96
C PRO A 471 9.65 4.39 18.72
N ALA A 472 9.59 3.07 18.85
CA ALA A 472 9.47 2.19 17.70
C ALA A 472 8.08 2.35 17.07
N GLU A 473 7.98 2.13 15.76
CA GLU A 473 6.69 2.04 15.07
C GLU A 473 6.03 0.72 15.46
N ASP A 474 4.83 0.79 16.06
CA ASP A 474 4.07 -0.40 16.46
C ASP A 474 3.66 -1.21 15.21
N GLU A 475 4.30 -2.36 15.00
CA GLU A 475 3.81 -3.40 14.09
C GLU A 475 2.54 -4.03 14.69
N MET A 476 1.38 -3.48 14.34
CA MET A 476 0.10 -4.14 14.61
C MET A 476 -0.10 -5.24 13.56
N ASP A 477 0.02 -6.49 13.99
CA ASP A 477 -0.18 -7.67 13.15
C ASP A 477 -1.63 -7.75 12.63
N ASP A 478 -1.81 -7.79 11.31
CA ASP A 478 -3.03 -8.27 10.64
C ASP A 478 -3.01 -9.82 10.72
N PRO A 479 -3.87 -10.49 11.52
CA PRO A 479 -3.82 -11.95 11.71
C PRO A 479 -4.53 -12.70 10.57
N LEU A 480 -4.02 -12.57 9.33
CA LEU A 480 -4.52 -13.29 8.14
C LEU A 480 -3.40 -14.04 7.40
N SER A 481 -2.82 -15.06 8.04
CA SER A 481 -2.06 -16.13 7.36
C SER A 481 -1.78 -17.37 8.24
N PRO A 482 -2.24 -18.57 7.86
CA PRO A 482 -1.69 -19.83 8.34
C PRO A 482 -0.59 -20.34 7.40
N THR A 483 0.68 -20.25 7.81
CA THR A 483 1.81 -20.85 7.07
C THR A 483 2.78 -21.59 7.99
N HIS A 484 2.39 -22.79 8.42
CA HIS A 484 3.33 -23.80 8.92
C HIS A 484 3.61 -24.84 7.84
N TYR A 485 4.88 -24.97 7.46
CA TYR A 485 5.41 -26.23 6.90
C TYR A 485 6.53 -26.72 7.82
N LEU A 486 6.24 -27.84 8.48
CA LEU A 486 7.16 -28.87 9.00
C LEU A 486 8.62 -28.46 9.27
N ALA A 487 8.92 -28.21 10.54
CA ALA A 487 10.25 -28.44 11.09
C ALA A 487 10.12 -29.05 12.50
N ARG A 488 10.22 -30.37 12.58
CA ARG A 488 10.30 -31.11 13.85
C ARG A 488 11.53 -30.68 14.62
N ARG A 489 11.37 -30.28 15.88
CA ARG A 489 12.49 -30.18 16.82
C ARG A 489 12.01 -30.51 18.22
N ASP A 490 12.40 -31.69 18.68
CA ASP A 490 12.11 -32.17 20.01
C ASP A 490 12.87 -31.33 21.06
N HIS A 491 12.20 -30.96 22.15
CA HIS A 491 12.84 -30.86 23.45
C HIS A 491 11.88 -31.36 24.52
N SER A 492 12.35 -32.34 25.26
CA SER A 492 11.63 -33.10 26.28
C SER A 492 11.82 -32.51 27.68
N SER A 493 10.75 -32.45 28.48
CA SER A 493 10.78 -32.83 29.90
C SER A 493 9.37 -32.98 30.47
N HIS A 494 9.11 -34.09 31.16
CA HIS A 494 7.87 -34.45 31.90
C HIS A 494 6.57 -34.55 31.05
N GLY A 495 5.83 -35.66 30.98
CA GLY A 495 6.03 -37.00 31.53
C GLY A 495 4.83 -37.46 32.37
N GLU A 496 3.92 -38.22 31.77
CA GLU A 496 3.18 -39.33 32.41
C GLU A 496 2.31 -40.09 31.37
N THR A 497 2.67 -41.37 31.16
CA THR A 497 1.80 -42.56 31.06
C THR A 497 0.46 -42.47 30.29
N TRP A 498 0.34 -43.18 29.15
CA TRP A 498 -0.29 -44.51 29.05
C TRP A 498 -0.19 -45.07 27.61
N THR A 499 -0.09 -46.40 27.49
CA THR A 499 0.25 -47.14 26.25
C THR A 499 -0.86 -48.10 25.79
N THR A 500 -1.08 -48.17 24.49
CA THR A 500 -1.51 -49.37 23.70
C THR A 500 -1.02 -49.14 22.26
N GLY A 501 -0.62 -50.11 21.44
CA GLY A 501 -0.44 -51.56 21.56
C GLY A 501 -0.07 -52.11 20.16
N HIS A 502 0.55 -53.30 20.08
CA HIS A 502 1.10 -53.98 18.88
C HIS A 502 2.43 -53.38 18.33
N GLU A 503 3.56 -54.09 18.26
CA GLU A 503 3.85 -55.43 17.68
C GLU A 503 3.82 -55.41 16.14
N ASP A 504 4.98 -55.47 15.49
CA ASP A 504 5.57 -56.77 15.13
C ASP A 504 7.06 -56.68 14.71
N GLU A 505 7.73 -57.83 14.70
CA GLU A 505 9.18 -58.01 14.49
C GLU A 505 9.60 -58.04 12.99
N GLY A 506 10.93 -58.08 12.72
CA GLY A 506 11.43 -58.33 11.36
C GLY A 506 12.91 -58.04 11.13
N ASP A 507 13.82 -58.73 11.83
CA ASP A 507 15.27 -58.58 11.69
C ASP A 507 15.81 -59.31 10.44
N PHE A 508 16.74 -58.70 9.69
CA PHE A 508 17.72 -59.45 8.90
C PHE A 508 18.99 -58.65 8.58
N SER A 509 20.10 -59.36 8.49
CA SER A 509 21.46 -58.83 8.62
C SER A 509 22.25 -58.81 7.30
N GLY A 510 23.38 -58.08 7.27
CA GLY A 510 24.50 -58.44 6.41
C GLY A 510 25.20 -57.31 5.63
N ASN A 511 26.39 -56.98 6.15
CA ASN A 511 27.61 -56.49 5.46
C ASN A 511 27.92 -54.99 5.46
N GLY A 512 29.04 -54.68 6.13
CA GLY A 512 29.64 -53.35 6.17
C GLY A 512 30.56 -53.08 4.97
N THR A 513 30.60 -51.82 4.57
CA THR A 513 31.78 -51.22 3.95
C THR A 513 32.11 -49.94 4.72
N ALA A 514 33.37 -49.75 5.09
CA ALA A 514 33.79 -48.65 5.96
C ALA A 514 33.76 -47.32 5.20
N PHE A 515 32.79 -46.46 5.51
CA PHE A 515 32.77 -45.09 4.99
C PHE A 515 33.61 -44.16 5.86
N LEU A 516 34.53 -43.45 5.20
CA LEU A 516 35.30 -42.35 5.78
C LEU A 516 34.35 -41.27 6.35
N PRO A 517 34.68 -40.65 7.49
CA PRO A 517 33.85 -39.60 8.06
C PRO A 517 33.78 -38.39 7.11
N PRO A 518 32.59 -37.81 6.87
CA PRO A 518 32.45 -36.64 5.99
C PRO A 518 33.16 -35.42 6.60
N PRO A 519 33.73 -34.53 5.77
CA PRO A 519 34.39 -33.33 6.26
C PRO A 519 33.39 -32.43 7.01
N ARG A 520 33.83 -31.88 8.15
CA ARG A 520 33.05 -30.95 8.98
C ARG A 520 32.39 -29.87 8.11
N SER A 521 31.06 -29.81 8.15
CA SER A 521 30.29 -28.76 7.49
C SER A 521 30.56 -27.41 8.15
N GLN A 522 31.46 -26.62 7.57
CA GLN A 522 31.55 -25.20 7.90
C GLN A 522 30.20 -24.55 7.62
N ARG A 523 29.65 -23.86 8.63
CA ARG A 523 28.44 -23.03 8.55
C ARG A 523 28.46 -22.20 7.27
N THR A 524 27.64 -22.58 6.29
CA THR A 524 27.37 -21.77 5.12
C THR A 524 26.59 -20.52 5.55
N ARG A 525 27.31 -19.39 5.67
CA ARG A 525 26.68 -18.06 5.81
C ARG A 525 25.61 -17.90 4.72
N SER A 526 24.42 -17.47 5.13
CA SER A 526 23.27 -17.29 4.24
C SER A 526 23.65 -16.42 3.03
N ARG A 527 23.42 -16.94 1.83
CA ARG A 527 23.62 -16.16 0.61
C ARG A 527 22.47 -15.17 0.45
N TRP A 528 22.82 -13.89 0.51
CA TRP A 528 21.95 -12.76 0.16
C TRP A 528 21.52 -12.84 -1.32
N TRP A 529 20.38 -12.24 -1.65
CA TRP A 529 19.61 -12.50 -2.88
C TRP A 529 20.42 -12.55 -4.19
N SER A 530 20.30 -13.67 -4.91
CA SER A 530 20.72 -13.80 -6.32
C SER A 530 19.52 -14.12 -7.20
N TRP A 531 19.37 -13.37 -8.30
CA TRP A 531 18.29 -13.60 -9.26
C TRP A 531 18.86 -14.24 -10.53
N THR A 532 18.39 -15.43 -10.88
CA THR A 532 18.82 -16.14 -12.10
C THR A 532 17.64 -16.42 -12.99
N ARG A 533 17.69 -15.97 -14.25
CA ARG A 533 16.70 -16.31 -15.27
C ARG A 533 17.40 -16.93 -16.48
N SER A 534 16.85 -18.05 -16.95
CA SER A 534 17.27 -18.68 -18.20
C SER A 534 16.26 -18.32 -19.29
N PHE A 535 16.74 -18.02 -20.49
CA PHE A 535 15.92 -17.72 -21.67
C PHE A 535 16.64 -18.25 -22.92
N GLU A 536 15.90 -18.44 -24.00
CA GLU A 536 16.42 -19.02 -25.23
C GLU A 536 16.55 -17.96 -26.31
N LEU A 537 17.70 -17.93 -27.00
CA LEU A 537 17.96 -17.02 -28.09
C LEU A 537 18.67 -17.80 -29.20
N ASN A 538 18.07 -17.83 -30.40
CA ASN A 538 18.52 -18.60 -31.56
C ASN A 538 18.82 -20.08 -31.23
N GLY A 539 17.84 -20.77 -30.63
CA GLY A 539 17.93 -22.21 -30.34
C GLY A 539 19.02 -22.61 -29.33
N ARG A 540 19.56 -21.65 -28.58
CA ARG A 540 20.51 -21.92 -27.49
C ARG A 540 20.02 -21.28 -26.19
N ARG A 541 19.70 -22.13 -25.23
CA ARG A 541 19.35 -21.74 -23.85
C ARG A 541 20.52 -21.02 -23.18
N ARG A 542 20.35 -19.73 -22.88
CA ARG A 542 21.29 -18.90 -22.13
C ARG A 542 20.77 -18.62 -20.72
N ARG A 543 21.68 -18.32 -19.80
CA ARG A 543 21.39 -18.01 -18.40
C ARG A 543 22.02 -16.67 -18.04
N ILE A 544 21.21 -15.76 -17.48
CA ILE A 544 21.69 -14.54 -16.83
C ILE A 544 21.45 -14.69 -15.33
N THR A 545 22.53 -14.54 -14.57
CA THR A 545 22.51 -14.46 -13.10
C THR A 545 22.93 -13.07 -12.70
N ILE A 546 22.04 -12.33 -12.05
CA ILE A 546 22.30 -11.01 -11.47
C ILE A 546 22.46 -11.21 -9.96
N ASN A 547 23.70 -11.06 -9.49
CA ASN A 547 24.00 -10.98 -8.07
C ASN A 547 24.02 -9.49 -7.69
N LEU A 548 23.28 -9.11 -6.64
CA LEU A 548 23.39 -7.77 -6.08
C LEU A 548 24.79 -7.60 -5.47
N LEU A 549 25.47 -6.50 -5.82
CA LEU A 549 26.84 -6.26 -5.37
C LEU A 549 26.89 -6.22 -3.84
N ARG A 550 27.78 -7.03 -3.27
CA ARG A 550 28.09 -7.01 -1.84
C ARG A 550 28.62 -5.62 -1.49
N TRP A 551 28.19 -5.06 -0.35
CA TRP A 551 28.59 -3.70 0.08
C TRP A 551 30.12 -3.57 0.18
N ASP A 552 30.82 -4.66 0.49
CA ASP A 552 32.28 -4.76 0.49
C ASP A 552 32.91 -4.59 -0.90
N THR A 553 32.29 -5.11 -1.97
CA THR A 553 32.76 -4.93 -3.35
C THR A 553 32.43 -3.53 -3.87
N CYS A 554 31.30 -2.95 -3.45
CA CYS A 554 31.08 -1.51 -3.60
C CYS A 554 32.15 -0.71 -2.85
N ARG A 555 32.55 -1.12 -1.64
CA ARG A 555 33.62 -0.48 -0.87
C ARG A 555 34.97 -0.56 -1.57
N GLU A 556 35.28 -1.64 -2.30
CA GLU A 556 36.47 -1.73 -3.16
C GLU A 556 36.36 -0.86 -4.43
N CYS A 557 35.21 -0.80 -5.09
CA CYS A 557 34.98 0.14 -6.20
C CYS A 557 35.09 1.62 -5.74
N PHE A 558 34.60 1.94 -4.54
CA PHE A 558 34.75 3.27 -3.93
C PHE A 558 36.18 3.52 -3.40
N ALA A 559 36.88 2.49 -2.90
CA ALA A 559 38.28 2.58 -2.45
C ALA A 559 39.28 2.64 -3.61
N SER A 560 38.88 2.25 -4.83
CA SER A 560 39.58 2.68 -6.04
C SER A 560 39.63 4.22 -6.02
N ARG A 561 40.84 4.79 -6.01
CA ARG A 561 41.14 6.18 -5.57
C ARG A 561 40.54 7.32 -6.42
N SER A 562 39.58 7.04 -7.30
CA SER A 562 39.06 7.95 -8.32
C SER A 562 37.82 8.77 -7.92
N LEU A 563 37.02 8.34 -6.93
CA LEU A 563 35.72 8.96 -6.62
C LEU A 563 35.61 9.61 -5.23
N LEU A 564 36.18 9.04 -4.16
CA LEU A 564 36.08 9.66 -2.81
C LEU A 564 36.62 11.11 -2.71
N PRO A 565 37.77 11.47 -3.31
CA PRO A 565 38.29 12.86 -3.25
C PRO A 565 37.40 13.88 -3.97
N LEU A 566 36.45 13.43 -4.81
CA LEU A 566 35.48 14.29 -5.48
C LEU A 566 34.27 14.66 -4.60
N LEU A 567 33.99 13.92 -3.53
CA LEU A 567 32.86 14.17 -2.62
C LEU A 567 33.24 15.01 -1.40
N GLN A 568 34.50 14.98 -0.95
CA GLN A 568 35.03 15.73 0.21
C GLN A 568 35.15 17.27 0.01
N GLY A 569 34.32 17.88 -0.83
CA GLY A 569 34.19 19.34 -0.89
C GLY A 569 32.88 19.78 -0.26
N GLN A 570 32.91 20.49 0.87
CA GLN A 570 31.70 21.04 1.54
C GLN A 570 30.78 21.78 0.54
N GLY A 571 31.37 22.55 -0.38
CA GLY A 571 30.64 23.26 -1.44
C GLY A 571 30.00 22.38 -2.53
N LEU A 572 30.35 21.09 -2.68
CA LEU A 572 29.66 20.17 -3.61
C LEU A 572 28.38 19.63 -2.98
N MET A 573 28.46 19.16 -1.73
CA MET A 573 27.31 18.63 -0.98
C MET A 573 26.26 19.73 -0.74
N SER A 574 26.68 20.94 -0.37
CA SER A 574 25.79 22.11 -0.25
C SER A 574 25.06 22.42 -1.57
N ARG A 575 25.74 22.37 -2.72
CA ARG A 575 25.11 22.62 -4.04
C ARG A 575 24.15 21.51 -4.46
N PHE A 576 24.52 20.25 -4.22
CA PHE A 576 23.64 19.11 -4.48
C PHE A 576 22.37 19.18 -3.62
N ALA A 577 22.51 19.44 -2.31
CA ALA A 577 21.36 19.62 -1.41
C ALA A 577 20.47 20.79 -1.86
N SER A 578 21.06 21.92 -2.26
CA SER A 578 20.32 23.07 -2.80
C SER A 578 19.55 22.73 -4.08
N ASP A 579 20.15 21.96 -5.00
CA ASP A 579 19.46 21.52 -6.23
C ASP A 579 18.36 20.50 -5.94
N VAL A 580 18.56 19.57 -4.99
CA VAL A 580 17.53 18.62 -4.53
C VAL A 580 16.32 19.36 -3.95
N VAL A 581 16.55 20.33 -3.05
CA VAL A 581 15.47 21.18 -2.49
C VAL A 581 14.75 21.95 -3.60
N ARG A 582 15.49 22.54 -4.56
CA ARG A 582 14.91 23.24 -5.70
C ARG A 582 14.03 22.35 -6.58
N VAL A 583 14.38 21.07 -6.77
CA VAL A 583 13.56 20.11 -7.52
C VAL A 583 12.35 19.65 -6.71
N ALA A 584 12.52 19.38 -5.42
CA ALA A 584 11.47 18.82 -4.56
C ALA A 584 10.38 19.83 -4.19
N VAL A 585 10.73 21.09 -3.89
CA VAL A 585 9.78 22.10 -3.36
C VAL A 585 8.58 22.35 -4.30
N PRO A 586 8.75 22.59 -5.62
CA PRO A 586 7.60 22.79 -6.52
C PRO A 586 6.67 21.57 -6.58
N ALA A 587 7.22 20.36 -6.52
CA ALA A 587 6.44 19.12 -6.55
C ALA A 587 5.68 18.88 -5.23
N MET A 588 6.27 19.25 -4.10
CA MET A 588 5.60 19.24 -2.79
C MET A 588 4.49 20.29 -2.71
N ILE A 589 4.74 21.52 -3.19
CA ILE A 589 3.71 22.57 -3.29
C ILE A 589 2.58 22.11 -4.21
N ALA A 590 2.88 21.57 -5.38
CA ALA A 590 1.86 21.03 -6.30
C ALA A 590 1.02 19.94 -5.62
N ARG A 591 1.63 19.00 -4.88
CA ARG A 591 0.90 17.99 -4.11
C ARG A 591 -0.06 18.61 -3.08
N ILE A 592 0.41 19.58 -2.29
CA ILE A 592 -0.38 20.24 -1.24
C ILE A 592 -1.54 21.03 -1.86
N VAL A 593 -1.27 21.83 -2.88
CA VAL A 593 -2.28 22.65 -3.59
C VAL A 593 -3.34 21.77 -4.25
N LEU A 594 -2.96 20.68 -4.92
CA LEU A 594 -3.92 19.76 -5.52
C LEU A 594 -4.76 19.01 -4.47
N GLN A 595 -4.18 18.68 -3.32
CA GLN A 595 -4.91 18.06 -2.22
C GLN A 595 -5.96 19.03 -1.65
N TRP A 596 -5.63 20.31 -1.51
CA TRP A 596 -6.54 21.35 -1.02
C TRP A 596 -7.63 21.78 -2.02
N ILE A 597 -7.36 21.75 -3.32
CA ILE A 597 -8.35 22.12 -4.35
C ILE A 597 -9.44 21.05 -4.54
N ILE A 598 -9.11 19.77 -4.31
CA ILE A 598 -9.96 18.63 -4.73
C ILE A 598 -10.73 18.00 -3.56
N PHE A 599 -10.29 18.20 -2.31
CA PHE A 599 -10.89 17.59 -1.12
C PHE A 599 -11.22 18.60 -0.03
#